data_AF-A0A349LR54-F1
#
_entry.id   AF-A0A349LR54-F1
#
_cell.length_a   1.000
_cell.length_b   1.000
_cell.length_c   1.000
_cell.angle_alpha   90.00
_cell.angle_beta   90.00
_cell.angle_gamma   90.00
#
_symmetry.space_group_name_H-M   'P 1'
#
loop_
_entity.id
_entity.type
_entity.pdbx_description
1 polymer ?
#
loop_
_entity_poly.entity_id
_entity_poly.type
_entity_poly.pdbx_seq_one_letter_code
_entity_poly.pdbx_strand_id
1 'polypeptide(L)'
;MKSTQQTIGRWLLLLPGAILSWYGIFVAGVFGQQLLIPLLCPANAWVSGFCHDSRVAHWLYCWAMVVSATSACVVVLVASAIAPSRRRLIAVIALLCGSVVAAMMTWPWGEWQLWYCAVGGGIVGLSLVVKLSRRPTVGLSTD
;
A
#
# COMPACT_ATOMS: atom_id res chain seq x y z
N MET A 1 21.26 10.72 27.48
CA MET A 1 19.95 11.34 27.16
C MET A 1 19.70 11.58 25.65
N LYS A 2 20.70 11.58 24.76
CA LYS A 2 20.50 11.71 23.29
C LYS A 2 19.76 10.52 22.63
N SER A 3 19.77 9.30 23.20
CA SER A 3 19.14 8.14 22.57
C SER A 3 17.60 8.12 22.68
N THR A 4 17.03 8.69 23.75
CA THR A 4 15.57 8.68 23.96
C THR A 4 14.84 9.61 22.99
N GLN A 5 15.40 10.80 22.69
CA GLN A 5 14.79 11.72 21.73
C GLN A 5 14.79 11.21 20.28
N GLN A 6 15.88 10.55 19.84
CA GLN A 6 15.92 9.91 18.52
C GLN A 6 14.91 8.76 18.40
N THR A 7 14.62 8.07 19.50
CA THR A 7 13.63 6.99 19.50
C THR A 7 12.23 7.57 19.39
N ILE A 8 11.88 8.58 20.20
CA ILE A 8 10.56 9.24 20.19
C ILE A 8 10.24 9.85 18.83
N GLY A 9 11.21 10.53 18.19
CA GLY A 9 11.01 11.12 16.86
C GLY A 9 10.65 10.08 15.79
N ARG A 10 11.23 8.88 15.85
CA ARG A 10 10.91 7.79 14.91
C ARG A 10 9.50 7.24 15.10
N TRP A 11 9.04 7.12 16.34
CA TRP A 11 7.67 6.70 16.63
C TRP A 11 6.64 7.75 16.20
N LEU A 12 6.97 9.04 16.35
CA LEU A 12 6.13 10.13 15.88
C LEU A 12 5.98 10.12 14.34
N LEU A 13 7.03 9.74 13.62
CA LEU A 13 7.05 9.68 12.15
C LEU A 13 6.33 8.46 11.56
N LEU A 14 5.98 7.45 12.38
CA LEU A 14 5.39 6.20 11.91
C LEU A 14 4.02 6.45 11.26
N LEU A 15 3.15 7.18 11.96
CA LEU A 15 1.81 7.50 11.48
C LEU A 15 1.83 8.38 10.20
N PRO A 16 2.51 9.53 10.16
CA PRO A 16 2.57 10.35 8.94
C PRO A 16 3.28 9.63 7.80
N GLY A 17 4.31 8.81 8.07
CA GLY A 17 4.97 8.00 7.04
C GLY A 17 4.04 6.97 6.42
N ALA A 18 3.26 6.25 7.23
CA ALA A 18 2.25 5.31 6.75
C ALA A 18 1.19 6.02 5.90
N ILE A 19 0.65 7.16 6.39
CA ILE A 19 -0.36 7.95 5.67
C ILE A 19 0.18 8.46 4.33
N LEU A 20 1.39 9.05 4.33
CA LEU A 20 2.02 9.57 3.11
C LEU A 20 2.26 8.46 2.10
N SER A 21 2.70 7.27 2.55
CA SER A 21 2.91 6.14 1.67
C SER A 21 1.62 5.63 1.04
N TRP A 22 0.52 5.58 1.81
CA TRP A 22 -0.79 5.22 1.30
C TRP A 22 -1.30 6.23 0.26
N TYR A 23 -1.24 7.53 0.58
CA TYR A 23 -1.62 8.59 -0.35
C TYR A 23 -0.75 8.59 -1.61
N GLY A 24 0.55 8.34 -1.49
CA GLY A 24 1.46 8.26 -2.63
C GLY A 24 1.04 7.19 -3.63
N ILE A 25 0.72 5.98 -3.16
CA ILE A 25 0.25 4.90 -4.02
C ILE A 25 -1.17 5.18 -4.55
N PHE A 26 -2.06 5.73 -3.74
CA PHE A 26 -3.41 6.09 -4.17
C PHE A 26 -3.37 7.11 -5.32
N VAL A 27 -2.63 8.21 -5.14
CA VAL A 27 -2.47 9.26 -6.16
C VAL A 27 -1.83 8.68 -7.41
N ALA A 28 -0.75 7.90 -7.28
CA ALA A 28 -0.12 7.24 -8.42
C ALA A 28 -1.09 6.30 -9.16
N GLY A 29 -1.92 5.56 -8.43
CA GLY A 29 -2.96 4.70 -8.98
C GLY A 29 -4.02 5.47 -9.78
N VAL A 30 -4.51 6.58 -9.23
CA VAL A 30 -5.50 7.45 -9.90
C VAL A 30 -4.91 8.10 -11.15
N PHE A 31 -3.70 8.67 -11.07
CA PHE A 31 -3.02 9.21 -12.25
C PHE A 31 -2.75 8.12 -13.30
N GLY A 32 -2.39 6.91 -12.85
CA GLY A 32 -2.25 5.75 -13.73
C GLY A 32 -3.52 5.45 -14.51
N GLN A 33 -4.69 5.52 -13.87
CA GLN A 33 -5.98 5.35 -14.57
C GLN A 33 -6.21 6.44 -15.62
N GLN A 34 -5.92 7.71 -15.31
CA GLN A 34 -6.10 8.82 -16.25
C GLN A 34 -5.21 8.67 -17.50
N LEU A 35 -4.04 8.06 -17.36
CA LEU A 35 -3.15 7.75 -18.49
C LEU A 35 -3.57 6.49 -19.25
N LEU A 36 -4.13 5.49 -18.55
CA LEU A 36 -4.53 4.22 -19.15
C LEU A 36 -5.83 4.33 -19.96
N ILE A 37 -6.81 5.13 -19.52
CA ILE A 37 -8.10 5.29 -20.21
C ILE A 37 -7.92 5.70 -21.69
N PRO A 38 -7.17 6.76 -22.04
CA PRO A 38 -6.98 7.16 -23.44
C PRO A 38 -6.17 6.16 -24.26
N LEU A 39 -5.28 5.38 -23.63
CA LEU A 39 -4.48 4.36 -24.31
C LEU A 39 -5.27 3.09 -24.61
N LEU A 40 -6.21 2.72 -23.73
CA LEU A 40 -6.99 1.48 -23.83
C LEU A 40 -8.34 1.67 -24.54
N CYS A 41 -8.91 2.87 -24.53
CA CYS A 41 -10.24 3.09 -25.08
C CYS A 41 -10.19 3.31 -26.61
N PRO A 42 -10.84 2.44 -27.40
CA PRO A 42 -10.90 2.62 -28.84
C PRO A 42 -11.76 3.85 -29.20
N ALA A 43 -11.40 4.53 -30.31
CA ALA A 43 -12.02 5.79 -30.71
C ALA A 43 -13.55 5.72 -30.88
N ASN A 44 -14.09 4.56 -31.21
CA ASN A 44 -15.53 4.32 -31.42
C ASN A 44 -16.33 4.11 -30.12
N ALA A 45 -15.66 3.96 -28.97
CA ALA A 45 -16.31 3.72 -27.67
C ALA A 45 -16.35 4.97 -26.77
N TRP A 46 -15.93 6.12 -27.28
CA TRP A 46 -16.00 7.40 -26.59
C TRP A 46 -17.38 8.03 -26.75
N VAL A 47 -18.08 8.24 -25.64
CA VAL A 47 -19.37 8.95 -25.60
C VAL A 47 -19.30 9.98 -24.47
N SER A 48 -19.48 11.26 -24.81
CA SER A 48 -19.53 12.37 -23.83
C SER A 48 -18.32 12.47 -22.90
N GLY A 49 -17.12 12.13 -23.39
CA GLY A 49 -15.89 12.19 -22.60
C GLY A 49 -15.67 11.00 -21.66
N PHE A 50 -16.47 9.94 -21.77
CA PHE A 50 -16.29 8.68 -21.05
C PHE A 50 -16.13 7.51 -22.01
N CYS A 51 -15.33 6.53 -21.61
CA CYS A 51 -15.18 5.27 -22.34
C CYS A 51 -16.26 4.29 -21.90
N HIS A 52 -17.08 3.82 -22.83
CA HIS A 52 -18.21 2.93 -22.53
C HIS A 52 -17.91 1.43 -22.76
N ASP A 53 -16.66 1.08 -23.02
CA ASP A 53 -16.23 -0.31 -23.26
C ASP A 53 -16.11 -1.09 -21.94
N SER A 54 -16.84 -2.21 -21.85
CA SER A 54 -16.85 -3.09 -20.68
C SER A 54 -15.50 -3.75 -20.40
N ARG A 55 -14.66 -3.95 -21.42
CA ARG A 55 -13.29 -4.47 -21.25
C ARG A 55 -12.41 -3.46 -20.56
N VAL A 56 -12.52 -2.18 -20.93
CA VAL A 56 -11.76 -1.09 -20.30
C VAL A 56 -12.18 -0.94 -18.84
N ALA A 57 -13.48 -1.01 -18.56
CA ALA A 57 -13.99 -1.01 -17.18
C ALA A 57 -13.42 -2.19 -16.36
N HIS A 58 -13.39 -3.40 -16.92
CA HIS A 58 -12.80 -4.56 -16.25
C HIS A 58 -11.29 -4.39 -16.00
N TRP A 59 -10.54 -3.86 -16.97
CA TRP A 59 -9.12 -3.55 -16.81
C TRP A 59 -8.86 -2.50 -15.71
N LEU A 60 -9.67 -1.44 -15.65
CA LEU A 60 -9.58 -0.41 -14.61
C LEU A 60 -9.90 -0.97 -13.23
N TYR A 61 -10.82 -1.92 -13.13
CA TYR A 61 -11.12 -2.63 -11.90
C TYR A 61 -9.93 -3.51 -11.45
N CYS A 62 -9.34 -4.27 -12.38
CA CYS A 62 -8.11 -5.02 -12.13
C CYS A 62 -6.95 -4.11 -11.68
N TRP A 63 -6.81 -2.94 -12.29
CA TRP A 63 -5.85 -1.94 -11.88
C TRP A 63 -6.10 -1.46 -10.44
N ALA A 64 -7.34 -1.16 -10.07
CA ALA A 64 -7.69 -0.77 -8.71
C ALA A 64 -7.36 -1.87 -7.69
N MET A 65 -7.59 -3.15 -8.02
CA MET A 65 -7.18 -4.29 -7.19
C MET A 65 -5.66 -4.33 -6.97
N VAL A 66 -4.87 -4.13 -8.03
CA VAL A 66 -3.40 -4.10 -7.96
C VAL A 66 -2.91 -2.91 -7.13
N VAL A 67 -3.48 -1.73 -7.33
CA VAL A 67 -3.15 -0.51 -6.56
C VAL A 67 -3.47 -0.71 -5.08
N SER A 68 -4.64 -1.28 -4.76
CA SER A 68 -5.07 -1.58 -3.39
C SER A 68 -4.09 -2.53 -2.69
N ALA A 69 -3.75 -3.65 -3.33
CA ALA A 69 -2.78 -4.61 -2.80
C ALA A 69 -1.39 -3.98 -2.60
N THR A 70 -0.93 -3.23 -3.60
CA THR A 70 0.39 -2.57 -3.56
C THR A 70 0.44 -1.52 -2.45
N SER A 71 -0.63 -0.73 -2.28
CA SER A 71 -0.73 0.29 -1.23
C SER A 71 -0.58 -0.32 0.15
N ALA A 72 -1.36 -1.36 0.45
CA ALA A 72 -1.25 -2.07 1.74
C ALA A 72 0.14 -2.68 1.97
N CYS A 73 0.75 -3.27 0.94
CA CYS A 73 2.11 -3.80 1.01
C CYS A 73 3.13 -2.70 1.36
N VAL A 74 3.08 -1.58 0.65
CA VAL A 74 3.99 -0.44 0.85
C VAL A 74 3.82 0.17 2.23
N VAL A 75 2.59 0.35 2.72
CA VAL A 75 2.32 0.87 4.07
C VAL A 75 2.98 -0.02 5.13
N VAL A 76 2.82 -1.34 5.03
CA VAL A 76 3.45 -2.29 5.96
C VAL A 76 4.97 -2.21 5.91
N LEU A 77 5.56 -2.10 4.70
CA LEU A 77 7.00 -1.98 4.52
C LEU A 77 7.55 -0.67 5.10
N VAL A 78 6.90 0.46 4.82
CA VAL A 78 7.29 1.80 5.30
C VAL A 78 7.19 1.88 6.82
N ALA A 79 6.06 1.46 7.41
CA ALA A 79 5.90 1.44 8.86
C ALA A 79 6.99 0.59 9.55
N SER A 80 7.32 -0.55 8.96
CA SER A 80 8.37 -1.44 9.47
C SER A 80 9.78 -0.84 9.30
N ALA A 81 10.03 -0.11 8.22
CA ALA A 81 11.33 0.54 7.98
C ALA A 81 11.62 1.65 9.01
N ILE A 82 10.60 2.39 9.42
CA ILE A 82 10.71 3.51 10.39
C ILE A 82 11.09 3.00 11.79
N ALA A 83 10.57 1.82 12.20
CA ALA A 83 10.80 1.23 13.51
C ALA A 83 11.59 -0.10 13.44
N PRO A 84 12.92 -0.07 13.18
CA PRO A 84 13.71 -1.26 12.91
C PRO A 84 13.84 -2.24 14.08
N SER A 85 13.72 -1.75 15.33
CA SER A 85 13.83 -2.59 16.53
C SER A 85 12.61 -3.49 16.75
N ARG A 86 11.45 -3.17 16.17
CA ARG A 86 10.19 -3.91 16.35
C ARG A 86 9.47 -4.20 15.03
N ARG A 87 10.22 -4.37 13.93
CA ARG A 87 9.70 -4.57 12.56
C ARG A 87 8.51 -5.52 12.47
N ARG A 88 8.61 -6.71 13.06
CA ARG A 88 7.54 -7.73 12.99
C ARG A 88 6.27 -7.29 13.70
N LEU A 89 6.40 -6.73 14.90
CA LEU A 89 5.26 -6.25 15.67
C LEU A 89 4.56 -5.10 14.93
N ILE A 90 5.34 -4.15 14.39
CA ILE A 90 4.80 -3.01 13.65
C ILE A 90 4.14 -3.44 12.35
N ALA A 91 4.70 -4.40 11.64
CA ALA A 91 4.06 -4.95 10.45
C ALA A 91 2.70 -5.58 10.75
N VAL A 92 2.58 -6.33 11.86
CA VAL A 92 1.31 -6.95 12.28
C VAL A 92 0.30 -5.87 12.70
N ILE A 93 0.72 -4.89 13.50
CA ILE A 93 -0.16 -3.79 13.92
C ILE A 93 -0.63 -2.99 12.69
N ALA A 94 0.27 -2.65 11.77
CA ALA A 94 -0.06 -1.94 10.55
C ALA A 94 -1.06 -2.72 9.68
N LEU A 95 -0.88 -4.04 9.54
CA LEU A 95 -1.81 -4.91 8.82
C LEU A 95 -3.20 -4.92 9.48
N LEU A 96 -3.28 -5.12 10.80
CA LEU A 96 -4.55 -5.21 11.52
C LEU A 96 -5.28 -3.87 11.51
N CYS A 97 -4.62 -2.79 11.94
CA CYS A 97 -5.21 -1.45 11.93
C CYS A 97 -5.60 -1.03 10.51
N GLY A 98 -4.73 -1.26 9.54
CA GLY A 98 -5.00 -0.98 8.13
C GLY A 98 -6.19 -1.78 7.59
N SER A 99 -6.31 -3.06 7.94
CA SER A 99 -7.45 -3.89 7.51
C SER A 99 -8.78 -3.43 8.08
N VAL A 100 -8.80 -2.92 9.33
CA VAL A 100 -10.01 -2.38 9.96
C VAL A 100 -10.41 -1.08 9.26
N VAL A 101 -9.47 -0.17 9.05
CA VAL A 101 -9.74 1.09 8.32
C VAL A 101 -10.22 0.80 6.90
N ALA A 102 -9.56 -0.13 6.19
CA ALA A 102 -9.97 -0.54 4.85
C ALA A 102 -11.37 -1.17 4.84
N ALA A 103 -11.72 -1.99 5.84
CA ALA A 103 -13.06 -2.57 5.96
C ALA A 103 -14.11 -1.48 6.19
N MET A 104 -13.83 -0.50 7.06
CA MET A 104 -14.73 0.65 7.28
C MET A 104 -14.94 1.49 6.02
N MET A 105 -13.89 1.66 5.20
CA MET A 105 -14.01 2.36 3.91
C MET A 105 -14.76 1.55 2.87
N THR A 106 -14.69 0.22 2.94
CA THR A 106 -15.34 -0.68 1.96
C THR A 106 -16.82 -0.87 2.24
N TRP A 107 -17.22 -0.86 3.52
CA TRP A 107 -18.60 -1.10 3.97
C TRP A 107 -19.67 -0.28 3.23
N PRO A 108 -19.51 1.04 3.01
CA PRO A 108 -20.54 1.84 2.36
C PRO A 108 -20.71 1.55 0.86
N TRP A 109 -19.67 1.02 0.22
CA TRP A 109 -19.61 0.82 -1.23
C TRP A 109 -19.77 -0.65 -1.65
N GLY A 110 -19.65 -1.59 -0.71
CA GLY A 110 -19.83 -3.02 -0.97
C GLY A 110 -18.69 -3.69 -1.77
N GLU A 111 -17.60 -2.98 -2.04
CA GLU A 111 -16.47 -3.42 -2.87
C GLU A 111 -15.49 -4.33 -2.10
N TRP A 112 -15.99 -5.43 -1.56
CA TRP A 112 -15.21 -6.35 -0.71
C TRP A 112 -14.00 -6.97 -1.43
N GLN A 113 -14.02 -7.08 -2.76
CA GLN A 113 -12.86 -7.54 -3.53
C GLN A 113 -11.63 -6.66 -3.30
N LEU A 114 -11.79 -5.33 -3.25
CA LEU A 114 -10.69 -4.40 -3.01
C LEU A 114 -10.08 -4.59 -1.62
N TRP A 115 -10.92 -4.91 -0.63
CA TRP A 115 -10.48 -5.23 0.72
C TRP A 115 -9.68 -6.54 0.77
N TYR A 116 -10.16 -7.61 0.13
CA TYR A 116 -9.42 -8.88 0.04
C TYR A 116 -8.05 -8.68 -0.62
N CYS A 117 -7.98 -7.89 -1.70
CA CYS A 117 -6.72 -7.54 -2.34
C CYS A 117 -5.79 -6.73 -1.42
N ALA A 118 -6.31 -5.76 -0.67
CA ALA A 118 -5.55 -5.00 0.31
C ALA A 118 -4.95 -5.92 1.39
N VAL A 119 -5.76 -6.80 1.97
CA VAL A 119 -5.32 -7.77 2.98
C VAL A 119 -4.26 -8.70 2.40
N GLY A 120 -4.47 -9.23 1.19
CA GLY A 120 -3.48 -10.06 0.49
C GLY A 120 -2.14 -9.34 0.28
N GLY A 121 -2.18 -8.10 -0.20
CA GLY A 121 -0.98 -7.26 -0.34
C GLY A 121 -0.29 -6.96 0.98
N GLY A 122 -1.05 -6.69 2.04
CA GLY A 122 -0.52 -6.50 3.39
C GLY A 122 0.14 -7.75 3.96
N ILE A 123 -0.41 -8.95 3.71
CA ILE A 123 0.21 -10.24 4.08
C ILE A 123 1.52 -10.44 3.33
N VAL A 124 1.58 -10.11 2.03
CA VAL A 124 2.84 -10.14 1.26
C VAL A 124 3.86 -9.19 1.89
N GLY A 125 3.46 -7.95 2.23
CA GLY A 125 4.31 -6.99 2.93
C GLY A 125 4.85 -7.52 4.26
N LEU A 126 3.98 -8.09 5.09
CA LEU A 126 4.37 -8.72 6.36
C LEU A 126 5.37 -9.87 6.15
N SER A 127 5.13 -10.72 5.16
CA SER A 127 6.00 -11.85 4.80
C SER A 127 7.39 -11.37 4.38
N LEU A 128 7.44 -10.30 3.58
CA LEU A 128 8.70 -9.64 3.19
C LEU A 128 9.43 -9.08 4.41
N VAL A 129 8.74 -8.38 5.32
CA VAL A 129 9.34 -7.87 6.56
C VAL A 129 9.91 -9.00 7.41
N VAL A 130 9.18 -10.11 7.56
CA VAL A 130 9.66 -11.28 8.30
C VAL A 130 10.90 -11.88 7.64
N LYS A 131 10.90 -12.05 6.31
CA LYS A 131 12.03 -12.59 5.55
C LYS A 131 13.26 -11.69 5.65
N LEU A 132 13.08 -10.38 5.52
CA LEU A 132 14.16 -9.38 5.64
C LEU A 132 14.71 -9.29 7.07
N SER A 133 13.86 -9.47 8.08
CA SER A 133 14.29 -9.48 9.49
C SER A 133 15.00 -10.76 9.92
N ARG A 134 14.98 -11.82 9.08
CA ARG A 134 15.70 -13.08 9.33
C ARG A 134 17.08 -13.10 8.67
N ARG A 135 17.39 -12.17 7.76
CA ARG A 135 18.73 -12.08 7.16
C ARG A 135 19.69 -11.53 8.21
N PRO A 136 20.68 -12.30 8.69
CA PRO A 136 21.72 -11.75 9.53
C PRO A 136 22.41 -10.64 8.75
N THR A 137 22.63 -9.48 9.39
CA THR A 137 23.61 -8.49 8.94
C THR A 137 24.96 -9.20 8.80
N VAL A 138 25.27 -9.67 7.60
CA VAL A 138 26.61 -10.12 7.24
C VAL A 138 27.52 -8.91 7.48
N GLY A 139 28.54 -9.13 8.29
CA GLY A 139 29.36 -8.09 8.90
C GLY A 139 29.94 -7.10 7.91
N LEU A 140 29.73 -5.82 8.19
CA LEU A 140 30.68 -4.77 7.87
C LEU A 140 31.58 -4.62 9.10
N SER A 141 32.54 -5.55 9.25
CA SER A 141 33.82 -5.21 9.86
C SER A 141 34.71 -4.76 8.71
N THR A 142 34.76 -3.46 8.48
CA THR A 142 35.91 -2.85 7.80
C THR A 142 36.74 -2.23 8.89
N ASP A 143 37.93 -2.79 9.05
CA ASP A 143 39.07 -2.28 9.82
C ASP A 143 39.35 -0.79 9.56
#